data_AF-A0A3N9P2I3-F1
#
_entry.id   AF-A0A3N9P2I3-F1
#
_cell.length_a   1.000
_cell.length_b   1.000
_cell.length_c   1.000
_cell.angle_alpha   90.00
_cell.angle_beta   90.00
_cell.angle_gamma   90.00
#
_symmetry.space_group_name_H-M   'P 1'
#
loop_
_entity.id
_entity.type
_entity.pdbx_description
1 polymer ?
#
loop_
_entity_poly.entity_id
_entity_poly.type
_entity_poly.pdbx_seq_one_letter_code
_entity_poly.pdbx_strand_id
1 'polypeptide(L)'
;MTQVQNMTDQQLNRALAVLMYNARVCGRDTDSRVVIMGDFGEYNTHPLTGGWRTAVWRATEEEAWADIPNYSGDPAASLEVQAAAIAKDVDAYLSNLFDETCDPDKPIWTSKVVGRMMTASHRERAMAAYQVLKDHTATGYA
;
A
#
# COMPACT_ATOMS: atom_id res chain seq x y z
N MET A 1 6.89 2.14 18.74
CA MET A 1 6.10 2.56 17.57
C MET A 1 7.02 2.65 16.38
N THR A 2 6.75 1.86 15.34
CA THR A 2 7.49 1.87 14.07
C THR A 2 7.14 3.13 13.25
N GLN A 3 7.97 3.50 12.27
CA GLN A 3 7.72 4.67 11.42
C GLN A 3 6.35 4.59 10.70
N VAL A 4 5.90 3.39 10.34
CA VAL A 4 4.64 3.15 9.63
C VAL A 4 3.41 3.40 10.50
N GLN A 5 3.48 3.12 11.80
CA GLN A 5 2.36 3.33 12.74
C GLN A 5 2.00 4.81 12.90
N ASN A 6 2.97 5.71 12.69
CA ASN A 6 2.77 7.16 12.75
C ASN A 6 2.22 7.76 11.43
N MET A 7 2.16 7.00 10.34
CA MET A 7 1.65 7.49 9.06
C MET A 7 0.14 7.61 9.12
N THR A 8 -0.42 8.72 8.62
CA THR A 8 -1.85 8.79 8.35
C THR A 8 -2.25 7.78 7.27
N ASP A 9 -3.53 7.42 7.21
CA ASP A 9 -4.07 6.58 6.13
C ASP A 9 -3.65 7.09 4.75
N GLN A 10 -3.78 8.40 4.52
CA GLN A 10 -3.39 9.03 3.26
C GLN A 10 -1.89 8.92 2.96
N GLN A 11 -1.04 9.08 3.98
CA GLN A 11 0.41 8.92 3.82
C GLN A 11 0.78 7.47 3.50
N LEU A 12 0.18 6.51 4.19
CA LEU A 12 0.38 5.07 3.94
C LEU A 12 -0.07 4.70 2.53
N ASN A 13 -1.26 5.15 2.12
CA ASN A 13 -1.82 4.87 0.80
C ASN A 13 -0.95 5.45 -0.32
N ARG A 14 -0.46 6.70 -0.15
CA ARG A 14 0.49 7.32 -1.09
C ARG A 14 1.76 6.52 -1.21
N ALA A 15 2.36 6.12 -0.08
CA ALA A 15 3.60 5.36 -0.08
C ALA A 15 3.44 3.99 -0.75
N LEU A 16 2.35 3.28 -0.49
CA LEU A 16 2.04 2.01 -1.15
C LEU A 16 1.82 2.18 -2.65
N ALA A 17 1.11 3.23 -3.09
CA ALA A 17 0.95 3.51 -4.50
C ALA A 17 2.29 3.75 -5.22
N VAL A 18 3.23 4.44 -4.56
CA VAL A 18 4.60 4.65 -5.07
C VAL A 18 5.34 3.32 -5.20
N LEU A 19 5.28 2.46 -4.18
CA LEU A 19 5.98 1.18 -4.18
C LEU A 19 5.42 0.17 -5.19
N MET A 20 4.09 0.12 -5.30
CA MET A 20 3.39 -0.84 -6.17
C MET A 20 3.45 -0.45 -7.64
N TYR A 21 3.26 0.85 -7.91
CA TYR A 21 2.96 1.33 -9.25
C TYR A 21 3.80 2.54 -9.64
N ASN A 22 4.90 2.85 -8.95
CA ASN A 22 5.75 4.02 -9.25
C ASN A 22 4.93 5.33 -9.43
N ALA A 23 3.88 5.46 -8.60
CA ALA A 23 2.93 6.55 -8.61
C ALA A 23 3.62 7.91 -8.50
N ARG A 24 3.31 8.83 -9.42
CA ARG A 24 3.87 10.19 -9.39
C ARG A 24 2.97 11.21 -10.07
N VAL A 25 3.25 12.48 -9.82
CA VAL A 25 2.73 13.58 -10.65
C VAL A 25 3.22 13.36 -12.08
N CYS A 26 2.30 13.12 -13.00
CA CYS A 26 2.62 12.85 -14.40
C CYS A 26 2.43 14.08 -15.30
N GLY A 27 1.72 15.11 -14.83
CA GLY A 27 1.51 16.34 -15.59
C GLY A 27 0.93 17.46 -14.74
N ARG A 28 1.18 18.69 -15.23
CA ARG A 28 0.51 19.91 -14.81
C ARG A 28 -0.06 20.59 -16.05
N ASP A 29 -1.35 20.96 -16.04
CA ASP A 29 -1.97 21.65 -17.17
C ASP A 29 -1.77 23.18 -17.09
N THR A 30 -2.34 23.93 -18.03
CA THR A 30 -2.27 25.40 -18.08
C THR A 30 -2.94 26.08 -16.90
N ASP A 31 -3.87 25.41 -16.24
CA ASP A 31 -4.58 25.88 -15.05
C ASP A 31 -3.86 25.43 -13.76
N SER A 32 -2.64 24.90 -13.87
CA SER A 32 -1.86 24.30 -12.77
C SER A 32 -2.52 23.09 -12.11
N ARG A 33 -3.51 22.47 -12.76
CA ARG A 33 -4.14 21.24 -12.28
C ARG A 33 -3.14 20.10 -12.34
N VAL A 34 -3.26 19.19 -11.40
CA VAL A 34 -2.33 18.07 -11.22
C VAL A 34 -3.06 16.77 -11.52
N VAL A 35 -2.35 15.83 -12.14
CA VAL A 35 -2.79 14.44 -12.28
C VAL A 35 -1.69 13.51 -11.76
N ILE A 36 -2.11 12.48 -11.02
CA ILE A 36 -1.24 11.42 -10.52
C ILE A 36 -1.44 10.20 -11.42
N MET A 37 -0.36 9.68 -12.02
CA MET A 37 -0.37 8.41 -12.79
C MET A 37 0.72 7.45 -12.31
N GLY A 38 0.38 6.16 -12.34
CA GLY A 38 1.22 5.04 -11.97
C GLY A 38 1.70 4.37 -13.24
N ASP A 39 2.84 3.70 -13.13
CA ASP A 39 3.33 2.75 -14.10
C ASP A 39 2.60 1.42 -13.90
N PHE A 40 1.82 1.02 -14.90
CA PHE A 40 1.02 -0.21 -14.88
C PHE A 40 1.65 -1.34 -15.72
N GLY A 41 2.89 -1.13 -16.19
CA GLY A 41 3.63 -2.07 -17.03
C GLY A 41 3.06 -2.23 -18.45
N GLU A 42 3.69 -3.11 -19.22
CA GLU A 42 3.39 -3.37 -20.65
C GLU A 42 1.94 -3.82 -20.91
N TYR A 43 1.28 -4.41 -19.91
CA TYR A 43 -0.08 -4.93 -20.02
C TYR A 43 -1.16 -4.04 -19.42
N ASN A 44 -0.83 -2.81 -18.97
CA ASN A 44 -1.76 -1.93 -18.26
C ASN A 44 -2.53 -2.68 -17.15
N THR A 45 -1.85 -3.50 -16.36
CA THR A 45 -2.44 -4.15 -15.19
C THR A 45 -2.71 -3.10 -14.12
N HIS A 46 -3.81 -2.38 -14.31
CA HIS A 46 -4.30 -1.42 -13.35
C HIS A 46 -4.71 -2.15 -12.06
N PRO A 47 -4.60 -1.49 -10.89
CA PRO A 47 -5.21 -1.98 -9.67
C PRO A 47 -6.66 -2.39 -9.95
N LEU A 48 -7.05 -3.58 -9.48
CA LEU A 48 -8.38 -4.13 -9.70
C LEU A 48 -9.44 -3.19 -9.10
N THR A 49 -9.04 -2.46 -8.05
CA THR A 49 -9.84 -1.49 -7.31
C THR A 49 -9.10 -0.17 -7.08
N GLY A 50 -9.72 0.96 -7.47
CA GLY A 50 -9.16 2.31 -7.26
C GLY A 50 -9.45 3.30 -8.40
N GLY A 51 -9.38 4.60 -8.09
CA GLY A 51 -9.77 5.72 -8.96
C GLY A 51 -8.87 5.98 -10.18
N TRP A 52 -7.78 5.23 -10.37
CA TRP A 52 -6.83 5.44 -11.48
C TRP A 52 -7.41 5.13 -12.86
N ARG A 53 -8.56 4.45 -12.93
CA ARG A 53 -9.28 4.23 -14.19
C ARG A 53 -9.67 5.55 -14.86
N THR A 54 -9.74 6.62 -14.10
CA THR A 54 -10.04 7.96 -14.58
C THR A 54 -8.88 8.87 -14.18
N ALA A 55 -7.89 9.06 -15.06
CA ALA A 55 -6.85 10.07 -14.87
C ALA A 55 -7.50 11.47 -14.95
N VAL A 56 -8.05 11.94 -13.82
CA VAL A 56 -8.74 13.22 -13.74
C VAL A 56 -7.80 14.29 -13.21
N TRP A 57 -7.77 15.42 -13.90
CA TRP A 57 -7.08 16.61 -13.46
C TRP A 57 -7.74 17.19 -12.20
N ARG A 58 -6.97 17.42 -11.15
CA ARG A 58 -7.42 18.02 -9.88
C ARG A 58 -6.82 19.40 -9.66
N ALA A 59 -7.50 20.24 -8.89
CA ALA A 59 -7.03 21.59 -8.65
C ALA A 59 -5.74 21.60 -7.81
N THR A 60 -5.57 20.62 -6.93
CA THR A 60 -4.39 20.48 -6.05
C THR A 60 -3.75 19.10 -6.14
N GLU A 61 -2.49 19.00 -5.71
CA GLU A 61 -1.80 17.72 -5.61
C GLU A 61 -2.43 16.83 -4.53
N GLU A 62 -2.88 17.41 -3.41
CA GLU A 62 -3.56 16.69 -2.34
C GLU A 62 -4.85 16.01 -2.82
N GLU A 63 -5.67 16.73 -3.60
CA GLU A 63 -6.87 16.17 -4.23
C GLU A 63 -6.50 15.05 -5.22
N ALA A 64 -5.44 15.24 -6.00
CA ALA A 64 -4.99 14.22 -6.96
C ALA A 64 -4.49 12.94 -6.26
N TRP A 65 -3.81 13.08 -5.12
CA TRP A 65 -3.44 11.93 -4.29
C TRP A 65 -4.62 11.28 -3.58
N ALA A 66 -5.75 11.96 -3.39
CA ALA A 66 -6.94 11.37 -2.79
C ALA A 66 -7.63 10.34 -3.71
N ASP A 67 -7.35 10.38 -5.02
CA ASP A 67 -7.94 9.47 -6.01
C ASP A 67 -7.25 8.09 -6.09
N ILE A 68 -6.11 7.91 -5.41
CA ILE A 68 -5.40 6.62 -5.40
C ILE A 68 -6.19 5.54 -4.62
N PRO A 69 -5.92 4.23 -4.78
CA PRO A 69 -6.58 3.20 -4.03
C PRO A 69 -6.39 3.45 -2.54
N ASN A 70 -7.50 3.32 -1.83
CA ASN A 70 -7.51 3.43 -0.41
C ASN A 70 -7.09 2.09 0.21
N TYR A 71 -5.81 1.74 0.16
CA TYR A 71 -5.31 0.44 0.67
C TYR A 71 -5.57 0.23 2.17
N SER A 72 -5.63 1.30 2.96
CA SER A 72 -5.90 1.25 4.40
C SER A 72 -7.39 1.19 4.76
N GLY A 73 -8.29 1.51 3.83
CA GLY A 73 -9.73 1.61 4.08
C GLY A 73 -10.61 0.74 3.18
N ASP A 74 -10.14 0.36 2.00
CA ASP A 74 -10.86 -0.48 1.04
C ASP A 74 -10.37 -1.94 1.12
N PRO A 75 -11.29 -2.92 1.29
CA PRO A 75 -10.94 -4.33 1.44
C PRO A 75 -10.24 -4.91 0.21
N ALA A 76 -10.65 -4.54 -0.99
CA ALA A 76 -10.10 -5.11 -2.22
C ALA A 76 -8.69 -4.55 -2.49
N ALA A 77 -8.49 -3.25 -2.34
CA ALA A 77 -7.18 -2.62 -2.48
C ALA A 77 -6.19 -3.17 -1.44
N SER A 78 -6.63 -3.35 -0.19
CA SER A 78 -5.82 -3.98 0.87
C SER A 78 -5.34 -5.39 0.49
N LEU A 79 -6.21 -6.19 -0.17
CA LEU A 79 -5.84 -7.52 -0.64
C LEU A 79 -4.82 -7.48 -1.79
N GLU A 80 -4.86 -6.46 -2.65
CA GLU A 80 -3.86 -6.29 -3.72
C GLU A 80 -2.45 -6.08 -3.16
N VAL A 81 -2.29 -5.18 -2.18
CA VAL A 81 -0.99 -4.92 -1.56
C VAL A 81 -0.51 -6.09 -0.70
N GLN A 82 -1.43 -6.80 -0.04
CA GLN A 82 -1.12 -8.06 0.64
C GLN A 82 -0.58 -9.10 -0.35
N ALA A 83 -1.27 -9.31 -1.48
CA ALA A 83 -0.85 -10.28 -2.48
C ALA A 83 0.53 -9.94 -3.06
N ALA A 84 0.79 -8.65 -3.33
CA ALA A 84 2.09 -8.20 -3.81
C ALA A 84 3.20 -8.38 -2.78
N ALA A 85 2.95 -8.07 -1.50
CA ALA A 85 3.91 -8.30 -0.43
C ALA A 85 4.22 -9.79 -0.24
N ILE A 86 3.21 -10.66 -0.24
CA ILE A 86 3.39 -12.12 -0.16
C ILE A 86 4.19 -12.65 -1.33
N ALA A 87 3.92 -12.16 -2.55
CA ALA A 87 4.67 -12.57 -3.75
C ALA A 87 6.14 -12.14 -3.70
N LYS A 88 6.47 -11.10 -2.93
CA LYS A 88 7.84 -10.63 -2.72
C LYS A 88 8.53 -11.40 -1.59
N ASP A 89 7.87 -11.56 -0.45
CA ASP A 89 8.41 -12.25 0.72
C ASP A 89 7.28 -12.63 1.69
N VAL A 90 6.92 -13.91 1.69
CA VAL A 90 5.85 -14.44 2.53
C VAL A 90 6.21 -14.43 4.02
N ASP A 91 7.46 -14.72 4.36
CA ASP A 91 7.91 -14.85 5.74
C ASP A 91 8.01 -13.47 6.40
N ALA A 92 8.54 -12.48 5.68
CA ALA A 92 8.57 -11.09 6.13
C ALA A 92 7.15 -10.53 6.27
N TYR A 93 6.24 -10.81 5.32
CA TYR A 93 4.86 -10.36 5.42
C TYR A 93 4.14 -10.92 6.65
N LEU A 94 4.28 -12.23 6.91
CA LEU A 94 3.65 -12.86 8.07
C LEU A 94 4.22 -12.34 9.39
N SER A 95 5.53 -12.08 9.45
CA SER A 95 6.19 -11.50 10.62
C SER A 95 5.68 -10.07 10.89
N ASN A 96 5.64 -9.22 9.85
CA ASN A 96 5.14 -7.86 9.99
C ASN A 96 3.64 -7.83 10.35
N LEU A 97 2.82 -8.71 9.76
CA LEU A 97 1.40 -8.79 10.09
C LEU A 97 1.18 -9.31 11.52
N PHE A 98 2.03 -10.21 12.01
CA PHE A 98 2.02 -10.62 13.41
C PHE A 98 2.27 -9.42 14.32
N ASP A 99 3.31 -8.62 14.05
CA ASP A 99 3.65 -7.43 14.84
C ASP A 99 2.55 -6.35 14.83
N GLU A 100 1.82 -6.20 13.71
CA GLU A 100 0.73 -5.22 13.63
C GLU A 100 -0.58 -5.71 14.29
N THR A 101 -0.80 -7.02 14.38
CA THR A 101 -2.07 -7.58 14.88
C THR A 101 -2.00 -8.13 16.29
N CYS A 102 -0.79 -8.43 16.77
CA CYS A 102 -0.52 -9.14 18.01
C CYS A 102 0.57 -8.43 18.82
N ASP A 103 0.68 -8.82 20.08
CA ASP A 103 1.71 -8.33 20.98
C ASP A 103 3.05 -9.01 20.63
N PRO A 104 4.09 -8.25 20.22
CA PRO A 104 5.39 -8.82 19.82
C PRO A 104 6.09 -9.58 20.97
N ASP A 105 5.70 -9.34 22.23
CA ASP A 105 6.26 -10.00 23.40
C ASP A 105 5.75 -11.45 23.59
N LYS A 106 4.89 -11.96 22.70
CA LYS A 106 4.31 -13.31 22.77
C LYS A 106 4.44 -14.08 21.46
N PRO A 107 5.66 -14.54 21.09
CA PRO A 107 5.99 -15.04 19.74
C PRO A 107 5.44 -16.45 19.42
N ILE A 108 4.31 -16.87 20.01
CA ILE A 108 3.75 -18.20 19.81
C ILE A 108 2.62 -18.15 18.78
N TRP A 109 2.84 -18.81 17.65
CA TRP A 109 1.80 -19.09 16.64
C TRP A 109 0.74 -20.03 17.22
N THR A 110 -0.31 -19.43 17.76
CA THR A 110 -1.50 -20.16 18.23
C THR A 110 -2.63 -20.02 17.23
N SER A 111 -3.62 -20.92 17.26
CA SER A 111 -4.83 -20.80 16.44
C SER A 111 -5.55 -19.47 16.66
N LYS A 112 -5.44 -18.89 17.87
CA LYS A 112 -5.99 -17.57 18.19
C LYS A 112 -5.25 -16.44 17.46
N VAL A 113 -3.92 -16.50 17.41
CA VAL A 113 -3.08 -15.56 16.64
C VAL A 113 -3.39 -15.66 15.16
N VAL A 114 -3.44 -16.87 14.61
CA VAL A 114 -3.77 -17.09 13.20
C VAL A 114 -5.16 -16.52 12.88
N GLY A 115 -6.16 -16.78 13.73
CA GLY A 115 -7.50 -16.21 13.58
C GLY A 115 -7.52 -14.68 13.61
N ARG A 116 -6.68 -14.05 14.44
CA ARG A 116 -6.53 -12.58 14.49
C ARG A 116 -5.90 -12.04 13.21
N MET A 117 -4.86 -12.69 12.68
CA MET A 117 -4.22 -12.30 11.41
C MET A 117 -5.16 -12.47 10.21
N MET A 118 -5.95 -13.54 10.17
CA MET A 118 -6.96 -13.75 9.13
C MET A 118 -8.09 -12.72 9.16
N THR A 119 -8.27 -12.04 10.31
CA THR A 119 -9.27 -10.97 10.50
C THR A 119 -8.63 -9.59 10.67
N ALA A 120 -7.37 -9.45 10.25
CA ALA A 120 -6.66 -8.17 10.26
C ALA A 120 -7.43 -7.11 9.48
N SER A 121 -7.47 -5.90 10.03
CA SER A 121 -8.02 -4.72 9.38
C SER A 121 -7.28 -4.42 8.08
N HIS A 122 -7.94 -3.65 7.20
CA HIS A 122 -7.35 -3.21 5.94
C HIS A 122 -6.04 -2.45 6.16
N ARG A 123 -6.02 -1.61 7.21
CA ARG A 123 -4.86 -0.84 7.63
C ARG A 123 -3.72 -1.72 8.17
N GLU A 124 -3.98 -2.68 9.05
CA GLU A 124 -2.95 -3.61 9.55
C GLU A 124 -2.27 -4.37 8.39
N ARG A 125 -3.07 -4.86 7.42
CA ARG A 125 -2.54 -5.49 6.20
C ARG A 125 -1.70 -4.54 5.35
N ALA A 126 -2.17 -3.32 5.15
CA ALA A 126 -1.46 -2.29 4.39
C ALA A 126 -0.12 -1.90 5.05
N MET A 127 -0.07 -1.79 6.38
CA MET A 127 1.16 -1.50 7.13
C MET A 127 2.18 -2.64 7.03
N ALA A 128 1.72 -3.89 7.16
CA ALA A 128 2.58 -5.06 6.99
C ALA A 128 3.13 -5.17 5.56
N ALA A 129 2.28 -4.93 4.55
CA ALA A 129 2.67 -4.92 3.15
C ALA A 129 3.68 -3.82 2.84
N TYR A 130 3.48 -2.60 3.36
CA TYR A 130 4.38 -1.48 3.16
C TYR A 130 5.82 -1.80 3.62
N GLN A 131 5.97 -2.44 4.77
CA GLN A 131 7.30 -2.79 5.31
C GLN A 131 8.04 -3.72 4.34
N VAL A 132 7.39 -4.79 3.87
CA VAL A 132 7.99 -5.73 2.90
C VAL A 132 8.35 -5.03 1.58
N LEU A 133 7.42 -4.27 1.02
CA LEU A 133 7.60 -3.64 -0.29
C LEU A 133 8.68 -2.55 -0.25
N LYS A 134 8.81 -1.82 0.87
CA LYS A 134 9.86 -0.81 1.05
C LYS A 134 11.26 -1.46 1.08
N ASP A 135 11.42 -2.57 1.78
CA ASP A 135 12.72 -3.22 1.93
C ASP A 135 13.17 -3.88 0.62
N HIS A 136 12.22 -4.41 -0.17
CA HIS A 136 12.52 -5.10 -1.45
C HIS A 136 12.51 -4.19 -2.68
N THR A 137 12.24 -2.90 -2.52
CA THR A 137 12.48 -1.88 -3.56
C THR A 137 13.84 -1.21 -3.41
N ALA A 138 14.44 -1.24 -2.21
CA ALA A 138 15.78 -0.70 -1.95
C ALA A 138 16.94 -1.57 -2.50
N THR A 139 16.67 -2.82 -2.87
CA THR A 139 17.67 -3.79 -3.37
C THR A 139 17.81 -3.84 -4.89
N GLY A 140 17.09 -2.97 -5.63
CA GLY A 140 17.01 -3.01 -7.10
C GLY A 140 18.01 -2.14 -7.89
N TYR A 141 18.96 -1.48 -7.22
CA TYR A 141 20.05 -0.76 -7.90
C TYR A 141 21.39 -1.03 -7.18
N ALA A 142 22.11 -2.05 -7.68
CA ALA A 142 23.54 -2.23 -7.49
C ALA A 142 24.16 -2.67 -8.82
#